data_AF-D6QZX2-F1
#
_entry.id   AF-D6QZX2-F1
#
_cell.length_a   1.000
_cell.length_b   1.000
_cell.length_c   1.000
_cell.angle_alpha   90.00
_cell.angle_beta   90.00
_cell.angle_gamma   90.00
#
_symmetry.space_group_name_H-M   'P 1'
#
loop_
_entity.id
_entity.type
_entity.pdbx_description
1 polymer ?
#
loop_
_entity_poly.entity_id
_entity_poly.type
_entity_poly.pdbx_seq_one_letter_code
_entity_poly.pdbx_strand_id
1 'polypeptide(L)'
;GICGDNHATCSCYAQNMAYGVHPPALGEQIVNLGEAAEYMFDHNIFQENLVGVDFCEKMVAETNPGVLEQANRTESPHAADHGYKTIGDIMRSLNPFSGEFYREALQVSRYTREMFCLMEGRHVHPSTLYPGGVGTTATIQLFTDYYIRLMRYVEFMKRVVPMHDDLFDFFYQALPGYEEVGRRRILLGCWGAFQDPAVCNFNYKDMTKWGRAMGVTPGVVVDGKLVTDDLVDINLGIRILLGHSFYGDWEGQEMFVTHDPLGNPVDRRHPWNQHTNPAPQKRDFDGNYSWVMSPRWFDGKDHLALDTGGGPLARLWSTALSGLVNTDHLKATGNSVVIHLPKTVLKPEVTLEWKVPQWSNTIERDRARSYFQAYAAAAALDFIEKALADVRAGKTKTWEPFEVPDEGIGCGFTEAVRGVLSHHMVIKGGKIANYHPYPPTPWNANPRDVYGTPGPYEDAVQ
;
A
#
# COMPACT_ATOMS: atom_id res chain seq x y z
N GLY A 1 11.67 -9.34 1.56
CA GLY A 1 12.63 -8.34 2.07
C GLY A 1 12.62 -7.06 1.25
N ILE A 2 11.45 -6.60 0.79
CA ILE A 2 11.28 -5.26 0.21
C ILE A 2 10.24 -4.45 1.00
N CYS A 3 9.22 -5.12 1.56
CA CYS A 3 8.16 -4.55 2.41
C CYS A 3 8.13 -5.22 3.81
N GLY A 4 9.30 -5.39 4.42
CA GLY A 4 9.45 -6.10 5.71
C GLY A 4 8.97 -5.29 6.91
N ASP A 5 9.14 -3.98 6.83
CA ASP A 5 8.65 -2.93 7.71
C ASP A 5 7.13 -2.89 7.79
N ASN A 6 6.38 -2.91 6.66
CA ASN A 6 4.92 -2.94 6.70
C ASN A 6 4.39 -4.12 7.54
N HIS A 7 5.04 -5.30 7.45
CA HIS A 7 4.71 -6.46 8.29
C HIS A 7 5.07 -6.24 9.76
N ALA A 8 6.18 -5.58 10.05
CA ALA A 8 6.57 -5.24 11.42
C ALA A 8 5.57 -4.25 12.04
N THR A 9 5.15 -3.23 11.29
CA THR A 9 4.15 -2.23 11.67
C THR A 9 2.78 -2.86 11.88
N CYS A 10 2.29 -3.65 10.91
CA CYS A 10 1.02 -4.37 11.06
C CYS A 10 1.04 -5.34 12.25
N SER A 11 2.17 -6.02 12.47
CA SER A 11 2.37 -6.86 13.65
C SER A 11 2.31 -6.05 14.95
N CYS A 12 2.91 -4.86 15.01
CA CYS A 12 2.83 -3.99 16.18
C CYS A 12 1.39 -3.51 16.41
N TYR A 13 0.62 -3.22 15.37
CA TYR A 13 -0.80 -2.87 15.51
C TYR A 13 -1.64 -4.02 16.06
N ALA A 14 -1.41 -5.26 15.60
CA ALA A 14 -2.06 -6.45 16.14
C ALA A 14 -1.70 -6.66 17.63
N GLN A 15 -0.44 -6.44 17.98
CA GLN A 15 0.07 -6.53 19.35
C GLN A 15 -0.50 -5.43 20.25
N ASN A 16 -0.55 -4.19 19.79
CA ASN A 16 -1.13 -3.06 20.54
C ASN A 16 -2.58 -3.35 20.94
N MET A 17 -3.37 -3.89 19.99
CA MET A 17 -4.73 -4.33 20.25
C MET A 17 -4.80 -5.47 21.28
N ALA A 18 -3.99 -6.53 21.10
CA ALA A 18 -3.99 -7.68 21.99
C ALA A 18 -3.55 -7.32 23.41
N TYR A 19 -2.57 -6.41 23.56
CA TYR A 19 -1.99 -6.02 24.85
C TYR A 19 -2.75 -4.86 25.50
N GLY A 20 -3.71 -4.25 24.80
CA GLY A 20 -4.45 -3.09 25.29
C GLY A 20 -3.57 -1.86 25.51
N VAL A 21 -2.50 -1.70 24.71
CA VAL A 21 -1.55 -0.59 24.81
C VAL A 21 -1.77 0.43 23.72
N HIS A 22 -1.76 1.71 24.09
CA HIS A 22 -1.83 2.83 23.18
C HIS A 22 -0.45 3.53 23.16
N PRO A 23 0.30 3.43 22.05
CA PRO A 23 1.55 4.16 21.88
C PRO A 23 1.39 5.67 22.04
N PRO A 24 2.43 6.41 22.48
CA PRO A 24 2.39 7.87 22.49
C PRO A 24 2.20 8.44 21.08
N ALA A 25 1.47 9.56 20.97
CA ALA A 25 1.17 10.18 19.68
C ALA A 25 2.40 10.44 18.80
N LEU A 26 3.50 10.91 19.41
CA LEU A 26 4.76 11.13 18.71
C LEU A 26 5.39 9.82 18.20
N GLY A 27 5.21 8.71 18.92
CA GLY A 27 5.65 7.39 18.46
C GLY A 27 4.94 7.00 17.16
N GLU A 28 3.61 7.18 17.11
CA GLU A 28 2.84 6.92 15.89
C GLU A 28 3.15 7.91 14.75
N GLN A 29 3.44 9.19 15.04
CA GLN A 29 3.92 10.10 13.99
C GLN A 29 5.26 9.66 13.39
N ILE A 30 6.17 9.11 14.21
CA ILE A 30 7.44 8.55 13.73
C ILE A 30 7.17 7.32 12.85
N VAL A 31 6.25 6.43 13.24
CA VAL A 31 5.84 5.29 12.41
C VAL A 31 5.25 5.76 11.07
N ASN A 32 4.34 6.74 11.09
CA ASN A 32 3.76 7.30 9.88
C ASN A 32 4.81 7.92 8.94
N LEU A 33 5.82 8.62 9.49
CA LEU A 33 6.95 9.13 8.71
C LEU A 33 7.82 8.00 8.14
N GLY A 34 8.04 6.92 8.89
CA GLY A 34 8.75 5.72 8.42
C GLY A 34 8.03 5.05 7.25
N GLU A 35 6.76 4.70 7.44
CA GLU A 35 5.94 4.04 6.40
C GLU A 35 5.72 4.94 5.18
N ALA A 36 5.63 6.28 5.36
CA ALA A 36 5.58 7.20 4.23
C ALA A 36 6.89 7.17 3.42
N ALA A 37 8.04 7.12 4.09
CA ALA A 37 9.33 6.96 3.44
C ALA A 37 9.48 5.61 2.74
N GLU A 38 8.90 4.53 3.29
CA GLU A 38 8.82 3.24 2.61
C GLU A 38 8.04 3.36 1.29
N TYR A 39 6.84 3.98 1.30
CA TYR A 39 6.09 4.18 0.05
C TYR A 39 6.86 5.01 -0.96
N MET A 40 7.52 6.10 -0.53
CA MET A 40 8.35 6.92 -1.41
C MET A 40 9.51 6.11 -2.00
N PHE A 41 10.17 5.27 -1.20
CA PHE A 41 11.25 4.41 -1.65
C PHE A 41 10.79 3.34 -2.64
N ASP A 42 9.87 2.46 -2.23
CA ASP A 42 9.51 1.25 -2.99
C ASP A 42 8.81 1.65 -4.29
N HIS A 43 7.85 2.58 -4.25
CA HIS A 43 7.18 3.03 -5.48
C HIS A 43 8.16 3.64 -6.49
N ASN A 44 9.11 4.47 -6.05
CA ASN A 44 10.13 5.03 -6.94
C ASN A 44 10.99 3.92 -7.58
N ILE A 45 11.57 3.02 -6.76
CA ILE A 45 12.49 2.01 -7.33
C ILE A 45 11.74 0.97 -8.16
N PHE A 46 10.53 0.60 -7.76
CA PHE A 46 9.71 -0.36 -8.49
C PHE A 46 9.22 0.23 -9.81
N GLN A 47 8.70 1.46 -9.80
CA GLN A 47 8.18 2.11 -10.99
C GLN A 47 9.29 2.43 -11.98
N GLU A 48 10.44 2.97 -11.55
CA GLU A 48 11.45 3.46 -12.50
C GLU A 48 12.51 2.44 -12.87
N ASN A 49 12.75 1.42 -12.04
CA ASN A 49 13.82 0.45 -12.25
C ASN A 49 13.34 -0.98 -12.52
N LEU A 50 12.04 -1.26 -12.35
CA LEU A 50 11.45 -2.55 -12.70
C LEU A 50 10.36 -2.39 -13.76
N VAL A 51 9.24 -1.74 -13.43
CA VAL A 51 8.10 -1.55 -14.35
C VAL A 51 8.47 -0.67 -15.55
N GLY A 52 9.16 0.45 -15.31
CA GLY A 52 9.55 1.42 -16.34
C GLY A 52 10.47 0.83 -17.41
N VAL A 53 11.10 -0.32 -17.15
CA VAL A 53 11.90 -1.05 -18.15
C VAL A 53 11.01 -1.63 -19.24
N ASP A 54 9.77 -2.01 -18.93
CA ASP A 54 8.79 -2.46 -19.92
C ASP A 54 8.42 -1.34 -20.91
N PHE A 55 8.61 -0.08 -20.50
CA PHE A 55 8.36 1.13 -21.27
C PHE A 55 9.63 1.77 -21.86
N CYS A 56 10.81 1.19 -21.62
CA CYS A 56 12.07 1.78 -22.08
C CYS A 56 12.26 1.61 -23.60
N GLU A 57 13.09 2.47 -24.19
CA GLU A 57 13.35 2.46 -25.63
C GLU A 57 13.75 1.06 -26.13
N LYS A 58 14.63 0.35 -25.43
CA LYS A 58 15.07 -0.98 -25.86
C LYS A 58 13.91 -1.98 -25.91
N MET A 59 13.09 -2.04 -24.87
CA MET A 59 11.96 -2.97 -24.82
C MET A 59 10.93 -2.63 -25.91
N VAL A 60 10.61 -1.35 -26.06
CA VAL A 60 9.64 -0.89 -27.07
C VAL A 60 10.20 -1.10 -28.49
N ALA A 61 11.50 -0.91 -28.71
CA ALA A 61 12.15 -1.21 -29.99
C ALA A 61 12.06 -2.69 -30.37
N GLU A 62 12.23 -3.59 -29.39
CA GLU A 62 12.22 -5.04 -29.62
C GLU A 62 10.80 -5.58 -29.86
N THR A 63 9.79 -4.98 -29.22
CA THR A 63 8.41 -5.50 -29.23
C THR A 63 7.48 -4.73 -30.16
N ASN A 64 7.61 -3.41 -30.26
CA ASN A 64 6.73 -2.51 -30.99
C ASN A 64 7.51 -1.37 -31.70
N PRO A 65 8.35 -1.66 -32.72
CA PRO A 65 9.19 -0.66 -33.37
C PRO A 65 8.44 0.58 -33.89
N GLY A 66 7.21 0.39 -34.40
CA GLY A 66 6.36 1.49 -34.88
C GLY A 66 5.94 2.47 -33.78
N VAL A 67 5.70 1.96 -32.56
CA VAL A 67 5.38 2.79 -31.39
C VAL A 67 6.58 3.65 -31.01
N LEU A 68 7.81 3.11 -31.07
CA LEU A 68 9.00 3.89 -30.81
C LEU A 68 9.24 4.98 -31.88
N GLU A 69 8.97 4.69 -33.16
CA GLU A 69 9.05 5.70 -34.22
C GLU A 69 8.08 6.85 -33.96
N GLN A 70 6.84 6.54 -33.54
CA GLN A 70 5.85 7.54 -33.16
C GLN A 70 6.32 8.33 -31.93
N ALA A 71 6.80 7.66 -30.87
CA ALA A 71 7.28 8.28 -29.64
C ALA A 71 8.40 9.30 -29.89
N ASN A 72 9.32 9.00 -30.81
CA ASN A 72 10.40 9.92 -31.18
C ASN A 72 9.95 11.17 -31.93
N ARG A 73 8.69 11.22 -32.41
CA ARG A 73 8.08 12.37 -33.10
C ARG A 73 7.00 13.07 -32.27
N THR A 74 6.51 12.44 -31.21
CA THR A 74 5.49 13.01 -30.32
C THR A 74 6.15 13.88 -29.25
N GLU A 75 5.83 15.18 -29.25
CA GLU A 75 6.25 16.10 -28.20
C GLU A 75 5.52 15.78 -26.87
N SER A 76 6.22 15.91 -25.75
CA SER A 76 5.64 15.66 -24.42
C SER A 76 4.81 16.88 -23.98
N PRO A 77 3.51 16.71 -23.67
CA PRO A 77 2.65 17.81 -23.20
C PRO A 77 3.23 18.64 -22.05
N HIS A 78 3.93 17.99 -21.11
CA HIS A 78 4.52 18.60 -19.93
C HIS A 78 6.05 18.74 -20.02
N ALA A 79 6.61 18.83 -21.22
CA ALA A 79 8.06 18.95 -21.43
C ALA A 79 8.72 20.08 -20.61
N ALA A 80 8.00 21.16 -20.31
CA ALA A 80 8.49 22.26 -19.45
C ALA A 80 8.68 21.84 -17.97
N ASP A 81 7.91 20.87 -17.49
CA ASP A 81 7.96 20.40 -16.11
C ASP A 81 9.08 19.39 -15.90
N HIS A 82 9.31 18.51 -16.88
CA HIS A 82 10.26 17.41 -16.76
C HIS A 82 11.47 17.40 -17.68
N GLY A 83 11.52 18.29 -18.68
CA GLY A 83 12.72 18.52 -19.50
C GLY A 83 12.92 17.52 -20.64
N TYR A 84 11.97 16.60 -20.86
CA TYR A 84 12.01 15.66 -22.00
C TYR A 84 11.13 16.21 -23.13
N LYS A 85 11.75 16.54 -24.27
CA LYS A 85 11.06 17.16 -25.40
C LYS A 85 10.03 16.23 -26.04
N THR A 86 10.40 14.96 -26.20
CA THR A 86 9.56 13.93 -26.83
C THR A 86 9.34 12.74 -25.91
N ILE A 87 8.29 11.98 -26.16
CA ILE A 87 8.03 10.72 -25.43
C ILE A 87 9.19 9.74 -25.60
N GLY A 88 9.80 9.70 -26.79
CA GLY A 88 11.01 8.90 -27.03
C GLY A 88 12.18 9.29 -26.13
N ASP A 89 12.29 10.55 -25.71
CA ASP A 89 13.31 10.98 -24.75
C ASP A 89 13.06 10.38 -23.35
N ILE A 90 11.79 10.29 -22.93
CA ILE A 90 11.38 9.62 -21.69
C ILE A 90 11.72 8.12 -21.77
N MET A 91 11.34 7.44 -22.85
CA MET A 91 11.65 6.01 -23.05
C MET A 91 13.17 5.74 -23.00
N ARG A 92 13.97 6.64 -23.59
CA ARG A 92 15.45 6.56 -23.55
C ARG A 92 16.01 6.77 -22.16
N SER A 93 15.42 7.64 -21.35
CA SER A 93 15.87 7.92 -19.97
C SER A 93 15.58 6.75 -19.01
N LEU A 94 14.65 5.86 -19.36
CA LEU A 94 14.30 4.65 -18.63
C LEU A 94 15.16 3.42 -18.96
N ASN A 95 16.04 3.50 -19.97
CA ASN A 95 16.90 2.37 -20.34
C ASN A 95 17.76 1.87 -19.15
N PRO A 96 17.82 0.55 -18.87
CA PRO A 96 18.57 0.02 -17.74
C PRO A 96 20.04 0.45 -17.72
N PHE A 97 20.46 1.06 -16.61
CA PHE A 97 21.79 1.61 -16.32
C PHE A 97 22.29 2.75 -17.23
N SER A 98 21.94 2.77 -18.52
CA SER A 98 22.36 3.79 -19.48
C SER A 98 21.45 5.02 -19.49
N GLY A 99 20.16 4.85 -19.18
CA GLY A 99 19.19 5.94 -19.07
C GLY A 99 19.45 6.81 -17.84
N GLU A 100 19.30 8.13 -18.00
CA GLU A 100 19.58 9.06 -16.90
C GLU A 100 18.56 8.95 -15.76
N PHE A 101 17.28 8.82 -16.08
CA PHE A 101 16.21 8.79 -15.08
C PHE A 101 16.22 7.47 -14.31
N TYR A 102 16.53 6.36 -14.98
CA TYR A 102 16.82 5.08 -14.34
C TYR A 102 17.92 5.23 -13.25
N ARG A 103 19.05 5.89 -13.58
CA ARG A 103 20.14 6.11 -12.61
C ARG A 103 19.78 7.11 -11.52
N GLU A 104 19.00 8.13 -11.84
CA GLU A 104 18.54 9.11 -10.88
C GLU A 104 17.61 8.46 -9.84
N ALA A 105 16.63 7.68 -10.28
CA ALA A 105 15.73 6.92 -9.41
C ALA A 105 16.48 5.97 -8.47
N LEU A 106 17.61 5.39 -8.91
CA LEU A 106 18.49 4.62 -8.02
C LEU A 106 19.10 5.48 -6.90
N GLN A 107 19.47 6.74 -7.18
CA GLN A 107 19.93 7.66 -6.12
C GLN A 107 18.78 8.11 -5.22
N VAL A 108 17.60 8.36 -5.80
CA VAL A 108 16.38 8.67 -5.04
C VAL A 108 16.06 7.57 -4.05
N SER A 109 16.16 6.31 -4.48
CA SER A 109 15.95 5.15 -3.61
C SER A 109 16.89 5.12 -2.38
N ARG A 110 18.08 5.73 -2.46
CA ARG A 110 19.05 5.71 -1.36
C ARG A 110 18.66 6.70 -0.28
N TYR A 111 18.44 7.97 -0.64
CA TYR A 111 18.12 8.98 0.36
C TYR A 111 16.70 8.84 0.91
N THR A 112 15.78 8.23 0.17
CA THR A 112 14.45 7.84 0.69
C THR A 112 14.56 6.71 1.72
N ARG A 113 15.47 5.73 1.52
CA ARG A 113 15.80 4.77 2.58
C ARG A 113 16.52 5.39 3.76
N GLU A 114 17.34 6.43 3.55
CA GLU A 114 17.88 7.19 4.68
C GLU A 114 16.77 7.85 5.50
N MET A 115 15.73 8.40 4.84
CA MET A 115 14.53 8.92 5.53
C MET A 115 13.85 7.84 6.37
N PHE A 116 13.66 6.65 5.80
CA PHE A 116 13.13 5.49 6.52
C PHE A 116 14.01 5.14 7.74
N CYS A 117 15.33 5.01 7.55
CA CYS A 117 16.27 4.64 8.61
C CYS A 117 16.32 5.66 9.76
N LEU A 118 16.05 6.95 9.49
CA LEU A 118 15.92 7.95 10.56
C LEU A 118 14.76 7.60 11.51
N MET A 119 13.64 7.12 10.96
CA MET A 119 12.43 6.81 11.72
C MET A 119 12.44 5.41 12.33
N GLU A 120 12.93 4.42 11.59
CA GLU A 120 12.81 2.99 11.95
C GLU A 120 14.15 2.25 12.14
N GLY A 121 15.26 2.99 12.07
CA GLY A 121 16.61 2.54 12.38
C GLY A 121 17.36 1.93 11.20
N ARG A 122 16.77 0.96 10.49
CA ARG A 122 17.40 0.32 9.32
C ARG A 122 16.38 -0.30 8.36
N HIS A 123 16.66 -0.24 7.06
CA HIS A 123 15.82 -0.84 6.01
C HIS A 123 16.33 -2.22 5.58
N VAL A 124 15.50 -3.21 5.26
CA VAL A 124 14.02 -3.25 5.28
C VAL A 124 13.45 -3.83 6.58
N HIS A 125 14.32 -4.25 7.50
CA HIS A 125 13.93 -4.91 8.74
C HIS A 125 14.14 -3.93 9.88
N PRO A 126 13.10 -3.19 10.29
CA PRO A 126 13.26 -2.11 11.25
C PRO A 126 13.80 -2.64 12.58
N SER A 127 14.48 -1.76 13.32
CA SER A 127 15.13 -2.12 14.58
C SER A 127 14.67 -1.29 15.77
N THR A 128 13.90 -0.23 15.53
CA THR A 128 13.41 0.66 16.58
C THR A 128 11.90 0.57 16.78
N LEU A 129 11.22 -0.32 16.06
CA LEU A 129 9.77 -0.52 16.15
C LEU A 129 9.43 -1.62 17.17
N TYR A 130 8.49 -1.33 18.07
CA TYR A 130 8.05 -2.24 19.14
C TYR A 130 6.53 -2.12 19.34
N PRO A 131 5.87 -3.12 19.95
CA PRO A 131 4.55 -2.90 20.55
C PRO A 131 4.64 -1.75 21.56
N GLY A 132 3.65 -0.87 21.59
CA GLY A 132 3.65 0.31 22.45
C GLY A 132 4.44 1.51 21.92
N GLY A 133 5.08 1.45 20.75
CA GLY A 133 5.68 2.61 20.08
C GLY A 133 7.08 2.38 19.50
N VAL A 134 7.97 3.36 19.62
CA VAL A 134 9.31 3.31 19.01
C VAL A 134 10.43 3.68 19.97
N GLY A 135 11.61 3.06 19.76
CA GLY A 135 12.87 3.42 20.42
C GLY A 135 13.59 4.60 19.78
N THR A 136 13.08 5.14 18.67
CA THR A 136 13.64 6.29 17.96
C THR A 136 13.62 7.53 18.85
N THR A 137 14.79 8.15 19.05
CA THR A 137 14.91 9.33 19.92
C THR A 137 14.46 10.59 19.17
N ALA A 138 13.30 11.11 19.53
CA ALA A 138 12.74 12.30 18.92
C ALA A 138 13.52 13.57 19.25
N THR A 139 14.13 14.19 18.24
CA THR A 139 14.91 15.43 18.37
C THR A 139 14.59 16.39 17.24
N ILE A 140 14.87 17.68 17.43
CA ILE A 140 14.82 18.67 16.33
C ILE A 140 15.69 18.19 15.16
N GLN A 141 16.90 17.71 15.43
CA GLN A 141 17.85 17.25 14.42
C GLN A 141 17.28 16.10 13.58
N LEU A 142 16.69 15.09 14.22
CA LEU A 142 16.06 13.96 13.56
C LEU A 142 15.06 14.42 12.48
N PHE A 143 14.14 15.30 12.88
CA PHE A 143 13.11 15.79 11.98
C PHE A 143 13.66 16.73 10.92
N THR A 144 14.65 17.58 11.21
CA THR A 144 15.29 18.39 10.16
C THR A 144 16.03 17.54 9.12
N ASP A 145 16.67 16.44 9.54
CA ASP A 145 17.37 15.52 8.65
C ASP A 145 16.39 14.80 7.71
N TYR A 146 15.21 14.42 8.22
CA TYR A 146 14.14 13.87 7.41
C TYR A 146 13.54 14.94 6.48
N TYR A 147 13.22 16.13 7.01
CA TYR A 147 12.56 17.21 6.27
C TYR A 147 13.35 17.65 5.03
N ILE A 148 14.67 17.82 5.16
CA ILE A 148 15.53 18.24 4.05
C ILE A 148 15.50 17.20 2.91
N ARG A 149 15.44 15.90 3.24
CA ARG A 149 15.32 14.82 2.26
C ARG A 149 13.91 14.74 1.67
N LEU A 150 12.87 14.93 2.50
CA LEU A 150 11.49 15.03 2.06
C LEU A 150 11.30 16.15 1.02
N MET A 151 11.82 17.35 1.29
CA MET A 151 11.68 18.47 0.34
C MET A 151 12.39 18.24 -1.00
N ARG A 152 13.48 17.46 -1.01
CA ARG A 152 14.10 17.00 -2.27
C ARG A 152 13.19 16.05 -3.03
N TYR A 153 12.52 15.14 -2.32
CA TYR A 153 11.55 14.22 -2.91
C TYR A 153 10.29 14.94 -3.41
N VAL A 154 9.80 15.95 -2.68
CA VAL A 154 8.69 16.80 -3.12
C VAL A 154 9.01 17.48 -4.46
N GLU A 155 10.21 18.04 -4.62
CA GLU A 155 10.62 18.64 -5.90
C GLU A 155 10.75 17.60 -7.02
N PHE A 156 11.25 16.40 -6.69
CA PHE A 156 11.30 15.26 -7.62
C PHE A 156 9.89 14.89 -8.11
N MET A 157 8.89 14.79 -7.21
CA MET A 157 7.54 14.40 -7.59
C MET A 157 6.81 15.41 -8.47
N LYS A 158 7.11 16.70 -8.36
CA LYS A 158 6.62 17.74 -9.29
C LYS A 158 7.09 17.52 -10.74
N ARG A 159 8.15 16.74 -10.93
CA ARG A 159 8.65 16.33 -12.23
C ARG A 159 8.11 14.97 -12.66
N VAL A 160 8.10 14.01 -11.73
CA VAL A 160 7.78 12.61 -12.01
C VAL A 160 6.34 12.43 -12.46
N VAL A 161 5.38 13.00 -11.72
CA VAL A 161 3.95 12.82 -12.03
C VAL A 161 3.61 13.24 -13.47
N PRO A 162 3.90 14.47 -13.93
CA PRO A 162 3.59 14.86 -15.30
C PRO A 162 4.38 14.06 -16.35
N MET A 163 5.61 13.62 -16.04
CA MET A 163 6.40 12.78 -16.95
C MET A 163 5.74 11.41 -17.19
N HIS A 164 5.20 10.79 -16.14
CA HIS A 164 4.47 9.54 -16.28
C HIS A 164 3.11 9.73 -16.92
N ASP A 165 2.40 10.83 -16.64
CA ASP A 165 1.16 11.13 -17.34
C ASP A 165 1.38 11.23 -18.86
N ASP A 166 2.43 11.95 -19.29
CA ASP A 166 2.81 12.04 -20.70
C ASP A 166 3.11 10.67 -21.32
N LEU A 167 3.88 9.84 -20.62
CA LEU A 167 4.22 8.49 -21.09
C LEU A 167 2.98 7.59 -21.17
N PHE A 168 2.15 7.57 -20.13
CA PHE A 168 1.00 6.69 -20.04
C PHE A 168 -0.12 7.09 -20.99
N ASP A 169 -0.40 8.39 -21.13
CA ASP A 169 -1.35 8.88 -22.12
C ASP A 169 -0.89 8.58 -23.54
N PHE A 170 0.43 8.65 -23.81
CA PHE A 170 0.98 8.26 -25.10
C PHE A 170 0.67 6.80 -25.44
N PHE A 171 0.77 5.86 -24.49
CA PHE A 171 0.48 4.45 -24.77
C PHE A 171 -0.98 4.21 -25.16
N TYR A 172 -1.93 4.89 -24.55
CA TYR A 172 -3.33 4.84 -24.98
C TYR A 172 -3.53 5.36 -26.41
N GLN A 173 -2.79 6.41 -26.79
CA GLN A 173 -2.91 7.00 -28.13
C GLN A 173 -2.19 6.17 -29.21
N ALA A 174 -1.00 5.65 -28.91
CA ALA A 174 -0.16 4.91 -29.85
C ALA A 174 -0.64 3.48 -30.09
N LEU A 175 -1.34 2.89 -29.11
CA LEU A 175 -1.88 1.54 -29.19
C LEU A 175 -3.39 1.56 -28.87
N PRO A 176 -4.27 1.91 -29.83
CA PRO A 176 -5.71 1.87 -29.59
C PRO A 176 -6.18 0.50 -29.08
N GLY A 177 -6.92 0.47 -27.97
CA GLY A 177 -7.32 -0.75 -27.26
C GLY A 177 -6.41 -1.13 -26.09
N TYR A 178 -5.33 -0.38 -25.81
CA TYR A 178 -4.46 -0.63 -24.66
C TYR A 178 -5.18 -0.51 -23.30
N GLU A 179 -6.35 0.14 -23.27
CA GLU A 179 -7.24 0.19 -22.11
C GLU A 179 -7.72 -1.19 -21.63
N GLU A 180 -7.68 -2.21 -22.48
CA GLU A 180 -8.00 -3.60 -22.14
C GLU A 180 -6.82 -4.36 -21.50
N VAL A 181 -5.58 -3.85 -21.61
CA VAL A 181 -4.39 -4.56 -21.09
C VAL A 181 -4.46 -4.66 -19.57
N GLY A 182 -4.53 -5.90 -19.08
CA GLY A 182 -4.66 -6.18 -17.64
C GLY A 182 -5.98 -5.68 -17.04
N ARG A 183 -6.99 -5.39 -17.87
CA ARG A 183 -8.27 -4.88 -17.41
C ARG A 183 -8.98 -5.95 -16.57
N ARG A 184 -9.53 -5.52 -15.44
CA ARG A 184 -10.38 -6.34 -14.57
C ARG A 184 -11.68 -5.61 -14.27
N ARG A 185 -12.68 -6.37 -13.81
CA ARG A 185 -13.79 -5.81 -13.02
C ARG A 185 -13.23 -5.03 -11.84
N ILE A 186 -13.83 -3.88 -11.50
CA ILE A 186 -13.41 -3.09 -10.35
C ILE A 186 -13.77 -3.86 -9.07
N LEU A 187 -12.78 -4.54 -8.51
CA LEU A 187 -12.87 -5.33 -7.28
C LEU A 187 -11.69 -4.95 -6.38
N LEU A 188 -11.69 -3.73 -5.86
CA LEU A 188 -10.55 -3.17 -5.15
C LEU A 188 -10.72 -3.29 -3.63
N GLY A 189 -9.66 -3.72 -2.94
CA GLY A 189 -9.56 -3.68 -1.48
C GLY A 189 -8.48 -2.71 -1.01
N CYS A 190 -8.82 -1.85 -0.04
CA CYS A 190 -7.92 -0.97 0.68
C CYS A 190 -8.17 -1.13 2.18
N TRP A 191 -7.14 -1.36 3.00
CA TRP A 191 -7.32 -1.52 4.47
C TRP A 191 -6.86 -0.31 5.30
N GLY A 192 -6.64 0.81 4.62
CA GLY A 192 -6.28 2.09 5.23
C GLY A 192 -4.84 2.13 5.71
N ALA A 193 -4.30 3.35 5.82
CA ALA A 193 -2.90 3.60 6.15
C ALA A 193 -2.76 4.90 6.95
N PHE A 194 -1.66 5.02 7.68
CA PHE A 194 -1.34 6.17 8.53
C PHE A 194 -2.37 6.42 9.63
N GLN A 195 -2.10 5.86 10.82
CA GLN A 195 -3.00 6.01 11.96
C GLN A 195 -3.05 7.48 12.41
N ASP A 196 -4.24 8.01 12.69
CA ASP A 196 -4.36 9.31 13.37
C ASP A 196 -4.25 9.09 14.89
N PRO A 197 -3.16 9.54 15.55
CA PRO A 197 -2.96 9.31 16.97
C PRO A 197 -3.94 10.07 17.87
N ALA A 198 -4.71 11.02 17.31
CA ALA A 198 -5.78 11.69 18.04
C ALA A 198 -7.04 10.81 18.19
N VAL A 199 -7.17 9.75 17.37
CA VAL A 199 -8.37 8.89 17.32
C VAL A 199 -8.03 7.42 17.57
N CYS A 200 -6.93 6.93 17.01
CA CYS A 200 -6.53 5.53 17.09
C CYS A 200 -6.01 5.17 18.48
N ASN A 201 -6.75 4.31 19.16
CA ASN A 201 -6.39 3.74 20.45
C ASN A 201 -6.10 2.24 20.36
N PHE A 202 -6.05 1.69 19.13
CA PHE A 202 -5.90 0.27 18.81
C PHE A 202 -6.92 -0.68 19.48
N ASN A 203 -8.01 -0.17 20.05
CA ASN A 203 -9.07 -0.99 20.62
C ASN A 203 -10.01 -1.46 19.50
N TYR A 204 -10.29 -2.77 19.45
CA TYR A 204 -11.21 -3.35 18.46
C TYR A 204 -12.60 -2.72 18.52
N LYS A 205 -13.09 -2.38 19.72
CA LYS A 205 -14.44 -1.80 19.88
C LYS A 205 -14.59 -0.43 19.21
N ASP A 206 -13.48 0.28 19.02
CA ASP A 206 -13.44 1.59 18.37
C ASP A 206 -12.86 1.50 16.94
N MET A 207 -12.62 0.28 16.42
CA MET A 207 -11.91 0.04 15.16
C MET A 207 -12.54 0.69 13.94
N THR A 208 -13.87 0.63 13.87
CA THR A 208 -14.65 1.38 12.87
C THR A 208 -14.33 2.88 12.88
N LYS A 209 -14.21 3.47 14.08
CA LYS A 209 -14.02 4.91 14.24
C LYS A 209 -12.61 5.34 13.88
N TRP A 210 -11.59 4.66 14.43
CA TRP A 210 -10.21 5.05 14.15
C TRP A 210 -9.75 4.62 12.75
N GLY A 211 -10.31 3.54 12.19
CA GLY A 211 -10.07 3.16 10.80
C GLY A 211 -10.49 4.25 9.81
N ARG A 212 -11.68 4.84 10.01
CA ARG A 212 -12.17 5.96 9.20
C ARG A 212 -11.36 7.25 9.33
N ALA A 213 -10.57 7.39 10.40
CA ALA A 213 -9.72 8.56 10.65
C ALA A 213 -8.31 8.45 10.06
N MET A 214 -7.97 7.30 9.47
CA MET A 214 -6.67 7.08 8.83
C MET A 214 -6.38 8.09 7.72
N GLY A 215 -5.10 8.43 7.55
CA GLY A 215 -4.61 9.30 6.47
C GLY A 215 -4.76 8.71 5.07
N VAL A 216 -5.11 7.43 4.95
CA VAL A 216 -5.68 6.78 3.76
C VAL A 216 -6.90 6.01 4.23
N THR A 217 -8.08 6.28 3.66
CA THR A 217 -9.32 5.66 4.15
C THR A 217 -9.43 4.19 3.72
N PRO A 218 -9.73 3.26 4.64
CA PRO A 218 -10.05 1.87 4.29
C PRO A 218 -11.31 1.80 3.44
N GLY A 219 -11.44 0.75 2.63
CA GLY A 219 -12.65 0.50 1.87
C GLY A 219 -12.59 -0.69 0.93
N VAL A 220 -13.77 -1.21 0.63
CA VAL A 220 -14.00 -2.20 -0.43
C VAL A 220 -14.77 -1.50 -1.55
N VAL A 221 -14.23 -1.51 -2.76
CA VAL A 221 -14.84 -0.87 -3.93
C VAL A 221 -15.20 -1.93 -4.97
N VAL A 222 -16.49 -2.05 -5.26
CA VAL A 222 -17.04 -2.99 -6.24
C VAL A 222 -17.78 -2.21 -7.31
N ASP A 223 -17.40 -2.40 -8.58
CA ASP A 223 -17.99 -1.74 -9.74
C ASP A 223 -18.07 -0.21 -9.59
N GLY A 224 -17.00 0.38 -9.02
CA GLY A 224 -16.87 1.82 -8.81
C GLY A 224 -17.65 2.37 -7.60
N LYS A 225 -18.29 1.52 -6.79
CA LYS A 225 -19.03 1.93 -5.59
C LYS A 225 -18.26 1.52 -4.33
N LEU A 226 -18.10 2.45 -3.39
CA LEU A 226 -17.62 2.16 -2.04
C LEU A 226 -18.71 1.37 -1.30
N VAL A 227 -18.47 0.07 -1.10
CA VAL A 227 -19.40 -0.87 -0.45
C VAL A 227 -19.40 -0.68 1.06
N THR A 228 -18.21 -0.57 1.64
CA THR A 228 -17.99 -0.27 3.06
C THR A 228 -16.61 0.36 3.23
N ASP A 229 -16.48 1.22 4.24
CA ASP A 229 -15.25 1.78 4.79
C ASP A 229 -15.06 1.38 6.27
N ASP A 230 -15.85 0.41 6.75
CA ASP A 230 -15.82 -0.07 8.12
C ASP A 230 -14.82 -1.22 8.27
N LEU A 231 -13.74 -1.00 9.03
CA LEU A 231 -12.72 -2.02 9.25
C LEU A 231 -13.25 -3.29 9.93
N VAL A 232 -14.29 -3.20 10.76
CA VAL A 232 -14.89 -4.40 11.40
C VAL A 232 -15.61 -5.23 10.34
N ASP A 233 -16.41 -4.61 9.49
CA ASP A 233 -17.12 -5.29 8.40
C ASP A 233 -16.12 -5.88 7.39
N ILE A 234 -15.09 -5.12 7.04
CA ILE A 234 -14.02 -5.58 6.15
C ILE A 234 -13.33 -6.83 6.72
N ASN A 235 -12.94 -6.78 8.00
CA ASN A 235 -12.31 -7.88 8.72
C ASN A 235 -13.19 -9.15 8.69
N LEU A 236 -14.45 -9.02 9.12
CA LEU A 236 -15.39 -10.15 9.19
C LEU A 236 -15.75 -10.73 7.81
N GLY A 237 -15.54 -9.97 6.73
CA GLY A 237 -15.71 -10.44 5.35
C GLY A 237 -14.57 -11.33 4.84
N ILE A 238 -13.41 -11.41 5.51
CA ILE A 238 -12.26 -12.17 4.99
C ILE A 238 -12.51 -13.69 5.06
N ARG A 239 -12.28 -14.39 3.95
CA ARG A 239 -12.32 -15.86 3.84
C ARG A 239 -11.05 -16.36 3.17
N ILE A 240 -10.33 -17.28 3.82
CA ILE A 240 -9.19 -17.97 3.22
C ILE A 240 -9.69 -19.29 2.67
N LEU A 241 -9.83 -19.34 1.34
CA LEU A 241 -10.17 -20.55 0.63
C LEU A 241 -8.92 -21.27 0.15
N LEU A 242 -9.13 -22.53 -0.23
CA LEU A 242 -8.19 -23.33 -1.00
C LEU A 242 -8.78 -23.54 -2.40
N GLY A 243 -8.45 -24.66 -3.04
CA GLY A 243 -8.83 -24.98 -4.41
C GLY A 243 -7.65 -25.67 -5.05
N HIS A 244 -6.69 -24.87 -5.48
CA HIS A 244 -5.53 -25.32 -6.27
C HIS A 244 -4.19 -25.06 -5.54
N SER A 245 -4.22 -25.19 -4.21
CA SER A 245 -3.09 -24.85 -3.31
C SER A 245 -2.51 -26.08 -2.62
N PHE A 246 -1.20 -26.10 -2.36
CA PHE A 246 -0.48 -27.22 -1.75
C PHE A 246 -0.69 -27.37 -0.22
N TYR A 247 -1.95 -27.42 0.23
CA TYR A 247 -2.31 -27.55 1.65
C TYR A 247 -3.46 -28.53 1.85
N GLY A 248 -3.47 -29.19 3.01
CA GLY A 248 -4.66 -29.85 3.54
C GLY A 248 -5.62 -28.85 4.17
N ASP A 249 -6.92 -29.05 3.99
CA ASP A 249 -7.95 -28.21 4.58
C ASP A 249 -7.98 -28.34 6.13
N TRP A 250 -8.46 -27.30 6.81
CA TRP A 250 -8.62 -27.23 8.27
C TRP A 250 -10.08 -27.19 8.72
N GLU A 251 -11.04 -27.48 7.83
CA GLU A 251 -12.47 -27.43 8.18
C GLU A 251 -12.87 -28.31 9.37
N GLY A 252 -12.17 -29.43 9.59
CA GLY A 252 -12.42 -30.33 10.72
C GLY A 252 -11.72 -29.95 12.03
N GLN A 253 -10.88 -28.91 12.05
CA GLN A 253 -10.07 -28.55 13.21
C GLN A 253 -10.81 -27.64 14.21
N GLU A 254 -10.32 -27.53 15.44
CA GLU A 254 -10.91 -26.62 16.43
C GLU A 254 -10.70 -25.15 16.02
N MET A 255 -11.73 -24.33 16.21
CA MET A 255 -11.63 -22.88 15.99
C MET A 255 -10.98 -22.21 17.21
N PHE A 256 -10.10 -21.25 16.96
CA PHE A 256 -9.50 -20.43 18.02
C PHE A 256 -10.45 -19.32 18.48
N VAL A 257 -11.19 -18.72 17.55
CA VAL A 257 -12.01 -17.52 17.77
C VAL A 257 -13.39 -17.73 17.15
N THR A 258 -14.41 -17.83 18.00
CA THR A 258 -15.81 -18.01 17.54
C THR A 258 -16.55 -16.69 17.39
N HIS A 259 -16.17 -15.67 18.17
CA HIS A 259 -16.73 -14.32 18.13
C HIS A 259 -15.62 -13.29 18.29
N ASP A 260 -15.80 -12.13 17.66
CA ASP A 260 -14.90 -10.99 17.82
C ASP A 260 -15.18 -10.24 19.15
N PRO A 261 -14.37 -9.22 19.52
CA PRO A 261 -14.58 -8.45 20.75
C PRO A 261 -15.91 -7.65 20.82
N LEU A 262 -16.64 -7.53 19.71
CA LEU A 262 -17.98 -6.93 19.63
C LEU A 262 -19.10 -7.97 19.71
N GLY A 263 -18.76 -9.27 19.74
CA GLY A 263 -19.72 -10.37 19.80
C GLY A 263 -20.24 -10.80 18.43
N ASN A 264 -19.62 -10.36 17.33
CA ASN A 264 -19.99 -10.80 15.99
C ASN A 264 -19.41 -12.20 15.72
N PRO A 265 -20.14 -13.10 15.02
CA PRO A 265 -19.62 -14.42 14.70
C PRO A 265 -18.41 -14.34 13.75
N VAL A 266 -17.36 -15.11 14.04
CA VAL A 266 -16.16 -15.22 13.21
C VAL A 266 -16.17 -16.54 12.46
N ASP A 267 -15.99 -16.47 11.15
CA ASP A 267 -16.01 -17.65 10.28
C ASP A 267 -14.79 -18.57 10.51
N ARG A 268 -14.97 -19.87 10.30
CA ARG A 268 -13.92 -20.88 10.32
C ARG A 268 -12.82 -20.64 9.27
N ARG A 269 -13.19 -20.04 8.13
CA ARG A 269 -12.27 -19.65 7.05
C ARG A 269 -11.62 -18.29 7.30
N HIS A 270 -12.00 -17.57 8.35
CA HIS A 270 -11.32 -16.33 8.72
C HIS A 270 -9.88 -16.62 9.21
N PRO A 271 -8.89 -15.75 8.94
CA PRO A 271 -7.49 -16.00 9.32
C PRO A 271 -7.26 -16.31 10.80
N TRP A 272 -8.07 -15.76 11.72
CA TRP A 272 -8.00 -16.14 13.15
C TRP A 272 -8.19 -17.63 13.42
N ASN A 273 -8.90 -18.36 12.54
CA ASN A 273 -9.24 -19.77 12.68
C ASN A 273 -8.49 -20.69 11.72
N GLN A 274 -7.59 -20.14 10.91
CA GLN A 274 -6.83 -20.92 9.96
C GLN A 274 -5.82 -21.83 10.64
N HIS A 275 -5.70 -23.07 10.15
CA HIS A 275 -4.55 -23.93 10.41
C HIS A 275 -3.83 -24.20 9.08
N THR A 276 -2.53 -23.89 9.02
CA THR A 276 -1.74 -24.10 7.81
C THR A 276 -1.15 -25.51 7.80
N ASN A 277 -1.73 -26.40 7.01
CA ASN A 277 -1.29 -27.80 6.88
C ASN A 277 -0.57 -28.02 5.54
N PRO A 278 0.74 -27.76 5.42
CA PRO A 278 1.45 -27.88 4.15
C PRO A 278 1.45 -29.33 3.65
N ALA A 279 1.11 -29.50 2.37
CA ALA A 279 1.07 -30.79 1.70
C ALA A 279 1.86 -30.70 0.39
N PRO A 280 3.20 -30.88 0.42
CA PRO A 280 4.03 -30.87 -0.78
C PRO A 280 3.56 -31.90 -1.81
N GLN A 281 3.30 -31.45 -3.04
CA GLN A 281 2.72 -32.25 -4.11
C GLN A 281 3.42 -31.96 -5.44
N LYS A 282 3.26 -32.84 -6.42
CA LYS A 282 3.63 -32.55 -7.81
C LYS A 282 2.68 -31.47 -8.34
N ARG A 283 3.23 -30.46 -9.01
CA ARG A 283 2.43 -29.41 -9.67
C ARG A 283 1.58 -30.01 -10.79
N ASP A 284 0.28 -29.73 -10.74
CA ASP A 284 -0.72 -30.10 -11.73
C ASP A 284 -1.67 -28.93 -11.96
N PHE A 285 -1.73 -28.41 -13.19
CA PHE A 285 -2.53 -27.21 -13.50
C PHE A 285 -4.05 -27.49 -13.59
N ASP A 286 -4.43 -28.77 -13.70
CA ASP A 286 -5.83 -29.20 -13.57
C ASP A 286 -6.20 -29.52 -12.10
N GLY A 287 -5.23 -29.41 -11.17
CA GLY A 287 -5.37 -29.67 -9.74
C GLY A 287 -4.55 -28.68 -8.91
N ASN A 288 -3.73 -29.15 -7.95
CA ASN A 288 -2.93 -28.24 -7.15
C ASN A 288 -1.67 -27.77 -7.88
N TYR A 289 -1.48 -26.45 -8.00
CA TYR A 289 -0.33 -25.88 -8.70
C TYR A 289 0.41 -24.73 -8.01
N SER A 290 -0.06 -24.27 -6.84
CA SER A 290 0.54 -23.12 -6.16
C SER A 290 0.68 -23.31 -4.65
N TRP A 291 1.66 -22.64 -4.05
CA TRP A 291 1.73 -22.46 -2.59
C TRP A 291 0.89 -21.27 -2.12
N VAL A 292 0.37 -20.45 -3.03
CA VAL A 292 -0.51 -19.33 -2.67
C VAL A 292 -1.92 -19.89 -2.37
N MET A 293 -2.50 -19.51 -1.24
CA MET A 293 -3.91 -19.79 -0.90
C MET A 293 -4.85 -18.80 -1.60
N SER A 294 -6.16 -19.00 -1.55
CA SER A 294 -7.14 -18.16 -2.25
C SER A 294 -7.95 -17.30 -1.27
N PRO A 295 -7.40 -16.16 -0.78
CA PRO A 295 -8.17 -15.20 -0.01
C PRO A 295 -9.29 -14.60 -0.87
N ARG A 296 -10.46 -14.46 -0.27
CA ARG A 296 -11.66 -13.86 -0.84
C ARG A 296 -12.29 -12.93 0.18
N TRP A 297 -13.02 -11.95 -0.30
CA TRP A 297 -13.87 -11.12 0.54
C TRP A 297 -15.32 -11.49 0.29
N PHE A 298 -16.01 -11.91 1.35
CA PHE A 298 -17.39 -12.35 1.30
C PHE A 298 -18.31 -11.15 1.52
N ASP A 299 -19.10 -10.80 0.52
CA ASP A 299 -20.01 -9.65 0.53
C ASP A 299 -21.40 -9.95 1.15
N GLY A 300 -21.54 -11.13 1.77
CA GLY A 300 -22.82 -11.68 2.23
C GLY A 300 -23.47 -12.65 1.23
N LYS A 301 -22.95 -12.73 0.00
CA LYS A 301 -23.48 -13.62 -1.05
C LYS A 301 -22.37 -14.35 -1.81
N ASP A 302 -21.40 -13.61 -2.32
CA ASP A 302 -20.36 -14.09 -3.24
C ASP A 302 -18.96 -13.97 -2.59
N HIS A 303 -18.05 -14.86 -2.98
CA HIS A 303 -16.64 -14.81 -2.56
C HIS A 303 -15.83 -14.02 -3.58
N LEU A 304 -15.66 -12.72 -3.36
CA LEU A 304 -15.02 -11.83 -4.32
C LEU A 304 -13.50 -11.98 -4.29
N ALA A 305 -12.91 -12.19 -5.47
CA ALA A 305 -11.46 -12.14 -5.69
C ALA A 305 -11.01 -10.68 -5.80
N LEU A 306 -11.00 -9.97 -4.67
CA LEU A 306 -10.48 -8.60 -4.61
C LEU A 306 -9.01 -8.56 -5.02
N ASP A 307 -8.65 -7.52 -5.75
CA ASP A 307 -7.28 -7.14 -6.03
C ASP A 307 -6.95 -5.80 -5.37
N THR A 308 -5.68 -5.50 -5.26
CA THR A 308 -5.24 -4.27 -4.57
C THR A 308 -4.96 -3.13 -5.54
N GLY A 309 -5.11 -3.36 -6.84
CA GLY A 309 -4.64 -2.43 -7.88
C GLY A 309 -3.14 -2.14 -7.78
N GLY A 310 -2.36 -3.08 -7.23
CA GLY A 310 -0.95 -2.89 -6.91
C GLY A 310 -0.68 -2.00 -5.71
N GLY A 311 -1.71 -1.66 -4.92
CA GLY A 311 -1.70 -0.81 -3.73
C GLY A 311 -2.23 0.61 -4.01
N PRO A 312 -1.50 1.43 -4.80
CA PRO A 312 -1.86 2.82 -5.06
C PRO A 312 -3.26 3.03 -5.62
N LEU A 313 -3.67 2.21 -6.59
CA LEU A 313 -4.99 2.37 -7.23
C LEU A 313 -6.12 2.17 -6.22
N ALA A 314 -6.08 1.09 -5.41
CA ALA A 314 -7.11 0.85 -4.40
C ALA A 314 -7.14 1.93 -3.31
N ARG A 315 -5.97 2.39 -2.84
CA ARG A 315 -5.85 3.44 -1.83
C ARG A 315 -6.44 4.77 -2.29
N LEU A 316 -6.10 5.20 -3.50
CA LEU A 316 -6.60 6.45 -4.07
C LEU A 316 -8.11 6.35 -4.35
N TRP A 317 -8.59 5.21 -4.86
CA TRP A 317 -10.01 5.01 -5.14
C TRP A 317 -10.87 5.04 -3.87
N SER A 318 -10.46 4.29 -2.84
CA SER A 318 -11.16 4.24 -1.56
C SER A 318 -11.19 5.62 -0.90
N THR A 319 -10.03 6.27 -0.79
CA THR A 319 -9.90 7.62 -0.23
C THR A 319 -10.72 8.65 -1.01
N ALA A 320 -10.67 8.63 -2.35
CA ALA A 320 -11.44 9.54 -3.18
C ALA A 320 -12.94 9.45 -2.91
N LEU A 321 -13.48 8.22 -2.92
CA LEU A 321 -14.92 7.98 -2.76
C LEU A 321 -15.41 8.19 -1.33
N SER A 322 -14.58 7.95 -0.32
CA SER A 322 -14.97 8.15 1.09
C SER A 322 -15.20 9.63 1.40
N GLY A 323 -14.40 10.52 0.79
CA GLY A 323 -14.44 11.95 1.09
C GLY A 323 -13.98 12.32 2.51
N LEU A 324 -13.39 11.38 3.26
CA LEU A 324 -13.06 11.56 4.66
C LEU A 324 -11.71 12.26 4.91
N VAL A 325 -10.75 12.10 3.99
CA VAL A 325 -9.42 12.73 4.12
C VAL A 325 -9.49 14.20 3.71
N ASN A 326 -9.13 15.08 4.64
CA ASN A 326 -9.03 16.52 4.42
C ASN A 326 -7.98 17.12 5.37
N THR A 327 -6.76 17.29 4.87
CA THR A 327 -5.61 17.92 5.55
C THR A 327 -5.15 19.16 4.77
N ASP A 328 -4.08 19.80 5.23
CA ASP A 328 -3.50 20.96 4.54
C ASP A 328 -2.92 20.59 3.17
N HIS A 329 -2.45 19.33 3.02
CA HIS A 329 -1.81 18.85 1.79
C HIS A 329 -2.64 17.84 0.98
N LEU A 330 -3.69 17.24 1.56
CA LEU A 330 -4.47 16.17 0.94
C LEU A 330 -5.97 16.39 1.08
N LYS A 331 -6.71 16.23 -0.01
CA LYS A 331 -8.17 16.36 0.00
C LYS A 331 -8.85 15.33 -0.90
N ALA A 332 -9.69 14.50 -0.30
CA ALA A 332 -10.66 13.68 -1.03
C ALA A 332 -11.87 14.53 -1.44
N THR A 333 -12.30 14.43 -2.69
CA THR A 333 -13.38 15.26 -3.25
C THR A 333 -14.70 14.52 -3.41
N GLY A 334 -14.72 13.20 -3.20
CA GLY A 334 -15.82 12.30 -3.54
C GLY A 334 -15.64 11.62 -4.91
N ASN A 335 -14.75 12.10 -5.77
CA ASN A 335 -14.47 11.50 -7.09
C ASN A 335 -13.00 11.67 -7.57
N SER A 336 -12.16 12.29 -6.75
CA SER A 336 -10.74 12.51 -6.99
C SER A 336 -10.02 12.69 -5.65
N VAL A 337 -8.69 12.69 -5.71
CA VAL A 337 -7.81 13.11 -4.61
C VAL A 337 -6.95 14.27 -5.10
N VAL A 338 -7.04 15.40 -4.40
CA VAL A 338 -6.20 16.57 -4.63
C VAL A 338 -4.99 16.49 -3.69
N ILE A 339 -3.80 16.62 -4.26
CA ILE A 339 -2.51 16.54 -3.60
C ILE A 339 -1.79 17.87 -3.79
N HIS A 340 -1.59 18.62 -2.71
CA HIS A 340 -0.89 19.89 -2.75
C HIS A 340 0.57 19.71 -2.34
N LEU A 341 1.48 20.14 -3.21
CA LEU A 341 2.92 20.13 -2.97
C LEU A 341 3.45 21.56 -2.84
N PRO A 342 4.02 21.95 -1.68
CA PRO A 342 4.45 23.32 -1.42
C PRO A 342 5.61 23.74 -2.32
N LYS A 343 5.87 25.05 -2.41
CA LYS A 343 7.04 25.60 -3.11
C LYS A 343 8.35 24.93 -2.63
N THR A 344 9.21 24.60 -3.59
CA THR A 344 10.55 24.03 -3.35
C THR A 344 11.64 25.01 -3.81
N VAL A 345 12.90 24.59 -3.80
CA VAL A 345 14.04 25.46 -4.11
C VAL A 345 13.95 26.00 -5.54
N LEU A 346 13.59 25.14 -6.50
CA LEU A 346 13.61 25.46 -7.92
C LEU A 346 12.22 25.49 -8.57
N LYS A 347 11.18 24.95 -7.90
CA LYS A 347 9.83 24.87 -8.46
C LYS A 347 8.78 25.56 -7.59
N PRO A 348 7.79 26.25 -8.19
CA PRO A 348 6.64 26.81 -7.47
C PRO A 348 5.81 25.70 -6.82
N GLU A 349 4.84 26.07 -5.98
CA GLU A 349 3.83 25.13 -5.50
C GLU A 349 3.03 24.54 -6.67
N VAL A 350 2.60 23.29 -6.52
CA VAL A 350 1.83 22.55 -7.53
C VAL A 350 0.70 21.82 -6.84
N THR A 351 -0.46 21.80 -7.49
CA THR A 351 -1.59 20.96 -7.10
C THR A 351 -1.78 19.88 -8.17
N LEU A 352 -1.70 18.63 -7.74
CA LEU A 352 -1.94 17.45 -8.57
C LEU A 352 -3.32 16.89 -8.21
N GLU A 353 -4.08 16.42 -9.18
CA GLU A 353 -5.40 15.81 -8.94
C GLU A 353 -5.45 14.44 -9.59
N TRP A 354 -5.43 13.39 -8.76
CA TRP A 354 -5.73 12.04 -9.24
C TRP A 354 -7.24 11.88 -9.36
N LYS A 355 -7.73 11.63 -10.57
CA LYS A 355 -9.16 11.42 -10.83
C LYS A 355 -9.44 9.93 -10.88
N VAL A 356 -10.60 9.54 -10.32
CA VAL A 356 -11.05 8.14 -10.40
C VAL A 356 -11.15 7.73 -11.88
N PRO A 357 -10.39 6.71 -12.33
CA PRO A 357 -10.33 6.37 -13.74
C PRO A 357 -11.56 5.55 -14.17
N GLN A 358 -11.77 5.48 -15.48
CA GLN A 358 -12.85 4.67 -16.06
C GLN A 358 -12.60 3.15 -15.91
N TRP A 359 -11.34 2.73 -15.87
CA TRP A 359 -10.95 1.32 -15.91
C TRP A 359 -10.05 0.95 -14.72
N SER A 360 -10.09 -0.32 -14.32
CA SER A 360 -9.06 -0.95 -13.48
C SER A 360 -8.17 -1.80 -14.40
N ASN A 361 -7.16 -1.19 -15.00
CA ASN A 361 -6.25 -1.81 -15.97
C ASN A 361 -4.78 -1.58 -15.60
N THR A 362 -3.84 -2.04 -16.42
CA THR A 362 -2.40 -1.91 -16.13
C THR A 362 -1.93 -0.45 -16.05
N ILE A 363 -2.27 0.38 -17.05
CA ILE A 363 -1.82 1.77 -17.08
C ILE A 363 -2.33 2.58 -15.88
N GLU A 364 -3.60 2.41 -15.49
CA GLU A 364 -4.14 3.15 -14.35
C GLU A 364 -3.56 2.69 -13.01
N ARG A 365 -3.12 1.42 -12.89
CA ARG A 365 -2.38 0.94 -11.71
C ARG A 365 -0.99 1.60 -11.62
N ASP A 366 -0.32 1.77 -12.75
CA ASP A 366 1.01 2.39 -12.81
C ASP A 366 0.93 3.91 -12.63
N ARG A 367 -0.05 4.58 -13.25
CA ARG A 367 -0.37 5.99 -13.00
C ARG A 367 -0.66 6.25 -11.52
N ALA A 368 -1.53 5.45 -10.92
CA ALA A 368 -1.86 5.59 -9.50
C ALA A 368 -0.60 5.49 -8.62
N ARG A 369 0.40 4.68 -9.01
CA ARG A 369 1.68 4.57 -8.28
C ARG A 369 2.46 5.87 -8.27
N SER A 370 2.56 6.56 -9.40
CA SER A 370 3.21 7.87 -9.48
C SER A 370 2.48 8.93 -8.67
N TYR A 371 1.15 8.94 -8.70
CA TYR A 371 0.36 9.84 -7.86
C TYR A 371 0.51 9.54 -6.37
N PHE A 372 0.58 8.27 -5.98
CA PHE A 372 0.73 7.94 -4.56
C PHE A 372 2.13 8.23 -4.01
N GLN A 373 3.17 8.25 -4.85
CA GLN A 373 4.46 8.81 -4.44
C GLN A 373 4.32 10.28 -3.98
N ALA A 374 3.56 11.09 -4.74
CA ALA A 374 3.27 12.46 -4.34
C ALA A 374 2.34 12.52 -3.11
N TYR A 375 1.37 11.62 -3.01
CA TYR A 375 0.48 11.50 -1.84
C TYR A 375 1.28 11.24 -0.56
N ALA A 376 2.19 10.27 -0.57
CA ALA A 376 3.01 9.92 0.59
C ALA A 376 3.93 11.08 1.00
N ALA A 377 4.47 11.83 0.03
CA ALA A 377 5.25 13.03 0.30
C ALA A 377 4.40 14.14 0.96
N ALA A 378 3.18 14.37 0.46
CA ALA A 378 2.22 15.30 1.04
C ALA A 378 1.79 14.90 2.47
N ALA A 379 1.45 13.63 2.69
CA ALA A 379 1.13 13.10 4.01
C ALA A 379 2.29 13.28 5.01
N ALA A 380 3.53 13.03 4.56
CA ALA A 380 4.71 13.20 5.39
C ALA A 380 4.97 14.67 5.80
N LEU A 381 4.52 15.66 5.00
CA LEU A 381 4.55 17.07 5.40
C LEU A 381 3.60 17.33 6.58
N ASP A 382 2.39 16.77 6.55
CA ASP A 382 1.44 16.89 7.68
C ASP A 382 1.98 16.19 8.95
N PHE A 383 2.59 15.01 8.79
CA PHE A 383 3.10 14.23 9.93
C PHE A 383 4.30 14.90 10.60
N ILE A 384 5.22 15.45 9.81
CA ILE A 384 6.42 16.08 10.37
C ILE A 384 6.10 17.39 11.09
N GLU A 385 5.10 18.13 10.64
CA GLU A 385 4.61 19.33 11.33
C GLU A 385 4.05 18.97 12.71
N LYS A 386 3.22 17.92 12.79
CA LYS A 386 2.69 17.40 14.06
C LYS A 386 3.81 16.91 14.98
N ALA A 387 4.77 16.15 14.46
CA ALA A 387 5.91 15.64 15.23
C ALA A 387 6.79 16.77 15.79
N LEU A 388 7.09 17.78 14.97
CA LEU A 388 7.84 18.97 15.39
C LEU A 388 7.08 19.80 16.44
N ALA A 389 5.76 19.91 16.33
CA ALA A 389 4.93 20.58 17.32
C ALA A 389 5.01 19.89 18.70
N ASP A 390 4.93 18.56 18.74
CA ASP A 390 5.06 17.79 19.98
C ASP A 390 6.47 17.92 20.60
N VAL A 391 7.53 17.82 19.80
CA VAL A 391 8.90 18.03 20.29
C VAL A 391 9.10 19.44 20.85
N ARG A 392 8.60 20.48 20.18
CA ARG A 392 8.67 21.87 20.66
C ARG A 392 7.89 22.09 21.95
N ALA A 393 6.80 21.34 22.14
CA ALA A 393 6.02 21.33 23.37
C ALA A 393 6.65 20.47 24.49
N GLY A 394 7.81 19.84 24.25
CA GLY A 394 8.49 18.96 25.21
C GLY A 394 7.88 17.56 25.33
N LYS A 395 6.89 17.22 24.50
CA LYS A 395 6.26 15.89 24.47
C LYS A 395 7.12 14.95 23.64
N THR A 396 8.11 14.32 24.28
CA THR A 396 9.13 13.49 23.60
C THR A 396 9.03 12.01 23.91
N LYS A 397 8.01 11.57 24.66
CA LYS A 397 7.75 10.16 24.92
C LYS A 397 7.32 9.47 23.62
N THR A 398 7.98 8.36 23.28
CA THR A 398 7.73 7.61 22.02
C THR A 398 7.32 6.16 22.24
N TRP A 399 7.30 5.68 23.48
CA TRP A 399 6.93 4.31 23.81
C TRP A 399 6.15 4.21 25.13
N GLU A 400 5.19 3.29 25.21
CA GLU A 400 4.37 2.98 26.39
C GLU A 400 4.62 1.53 26.88
N PRO A 401 4.81 1.30 28.20
CA PRO A 401 4.87 -0.04 28.77
C PRO A 401 3.56 -0.81 28.61
N PHE A 402 3.69 -2.13 28.57
CA PHE A 402 2.58 -3.07 28.45
C PHE A 402 2.91 -4.39 29.16
N GLU A 403 1.87 -5.17 29.44
CA GLU A 403 1.98 -6.56 29.86
C GLU A 403 1.39 -7.47 28.79
N VAL A 404 2.02 -8.61 28.55
CA VAL A 404 1.48 -9.60 27.61
C VAL A 404 0.38 -10.38 28.34
N PRO A 405 -0.86 -10.41 27.83
CA PRO A 405 -1.93 -11.16 28.48
C PRO A 405 -1.71 -12.66 28.34
N ASP A 406 -2.23 -13.45 29.29
CA ASP A 406 -2.22 -14.91 29.17
C ASP A 406 -3.09 -15.39 28.00
N GLU A 407 -4.24 -14.74 27.79
CA GLU A 407 -5.20 -15.03 26.72
C GLU A 407 -5.58 -13.72 26.01
N GLY A 408 -5.60 -13.71 24.68
CA GLY A 408 -5.95 -12.51 23.94
C GLY A 408 -6.07 -12.73 22.44
N ILE A 409 -6.82 -11.87 21.76
CA ILE A 409 -6.87 -11.81 20.30
C ILE A 409 -6.55 -10.39 19.86
N GLY A 410 -5.91 -10.28 18.71
CA GLY A 410 -5.60 -8.99 18.10
C GLY A 410 -5.61 -9.10 16.58
N CYS A 411 -5.95 -8.00 15.93
CA CYS A 411 -5.80 -7.85 14.50
C CYS A 411 -5.19 -6.49 14.17
N GLY A 412 -4.10 -6.50 13.39
CA GLY A 412 -3.49 -5.31 12.83
C GLY A 412 -4.00 -5.11 11.42
N PHE A 413 -4.31 -3.86 11.06
CA PHE A 413 -4.68 -3.46 9.71
C PHE A 413 -3.83 -2.29 9.28
N THR A 414 -3.27 -2.40 8.09
CA THR A 414 -2.59 -1.31 7.39
C THR A 414 -2.59 -1.60 5.88
N GLU A 415 -2.05 -0.68 5.11
CA GLU A 415 -1.73 -0.86 3.71
C GLU A 415 -0.23 -1.09 3.58
N ALA A 416 0.18 -2.24 3.07
CA ALA A 416 1.55 -2.40 2.61
C ALA A 416 1.77 -1.56 1.34
N VAL A 417 3.02 -1.45 0.88
CA VAL A 417 3.32 -0.80 -0.40
C VAL A 417 2.42 -1.31 -1.52
N ARG A 418 2.10 -2.61 -1.51
CA ARG A 418 1.36 -3.28 -2.58
C ARG A 418 -0.14 -3.44 -2.32
N GLY A 419 -0.69 -2.91 -1.23
CA GLY A 419 -2.11 -3.10 -0.90
C GLY A 419 -2.40 -3.61 0.51
N VAL A 420 -3.62 -4.11 0.68
CA VAL A 420 -4.16 -4.74 1.88
C VAL A 420 -3.14 -5.57 2.67
N LEU A 421 -2.94 -5.24 3.96
CA LEU A 421 -2.14 -6.04 4.88
C LEU A 421 -2.83 -6.16 6.24
N SER A 422 -3.11 -7.40 6.65
CA SER A 422 -3.68 -7.72 7.94
C SER A 422 -2.88 -8.80 8.63
N HIS A 423 -2.74 -8.66 9.94
CA HIS A 423 -2.10 -9.65 10.80
C HIS A 423 -3.11 -10.04 11.86
N HIS A 424 -3.49 -11.32 11.89
CA HIS A 424 -4.41 -11.87 12.87
C HIS A 424 -3.67 -12.74 13.86
N MET A 425 -3.78 -12.43 15.15
CA MET A 425 -3.04 -13.08 16.22
C MET A 425 -3.97 -13.57 17.33
N VAL A 426 -3.64 -14.74 17.88
CA VAL A 426 -4.28 -15.34 19.05
C VAL A 426 -3.18 -15.73 20.04
N ILE A 427 -3.38 -15.37 21.30
CA ILE A 427 -2.50 -15.66 22.43
C ILE A 427 -3.24 -16.64 23.35
N LYS A 428 -2.56 -17.73 23.72
CA LYS A 428 -3.01 -18.66 24.77
C LYS A 428 -1.85 -19.02 25.69
N GLY A 429 -2.08 -19.03 27.01
CA GLY A 429 -1.04 -19.22 28.02
C GLY A 429 0.22 -18.35 27.82
N GLY A 430 0.05 -17.09 27.43
CA GLY A 430 1.14 -16.13 27.21
C GLY A 430 2.02 -16.43 25.99
N LYS A 431 1.53 -17.23 25.04
CA LYS A 431 2.24 -17.64 23.83
C LYS A 431 1.37 -17.44 22.60
N ILE A 432 2.00 -17.24 21.44
CA ILE A 432 1.30 -17.24 20.15
C ILE A 432 0.69 -18.64 19.95
N ALA A 433 -0.64 -18.71 19.95
CA ALA A 433 -1.41 -19.91 19.64
C ALA A 433 -1.81 -19.97 18.17
N ASN A 434 -2.05 -18.80 17.55
CA ASN A 434 -2.26 -18.67 16.12
C ASN A 434 -1.75 -17.33 15.60
N TYR A 435 -1.19 -17.30 14.38
CA TYR A 435 -0.71 -16.07 13.76
C TYR A 435 -0.74 -16.19 12.23
N HIS A 436 -1.56 -15.36 11.58
CA HIS A 436 -1.74 -15.38 10.13
C HIS A 436 -1.65 -13.98 9.55
N PRO A 437 -0.53 -13.65 8.87
CA PRO A 437 -0.43 -12.44 8.07
C PRO A 437 -0.97 -12.69 6.66
N TYR A 438 -1.86 -11.82 6.19
CA TYR A 438 -2.34 -11.79 4.81
C TYR A 438 -1.91 -10.50 4.11
N PRO A 439 -0.70 -10.49 3.51
CA PRO A 439 -0.24 -9.40 2.64
C PRO A 439 -1.05 -9.32 1.34
N PRO A 440 -0.79 -8.29 0.49
CA PRO A 440 -1.56 -8.08 -0.74
C PRO A 440 -1.28 -9.12 -1.82
N THR A 441 -0.06 -9.68 -1.89
CA THR A 441 0.29 -10.66 -2.94
C THR A 441 -0.55 -11.93 -2.87
N PRO A 442 -0.87 -12.53 -1.69
CA PRO A 442 -1.90 -13.56 -1.59
C PRO A 442 -3.24 -13.19 -2.23
N TRP A 443 -3.68 -11.93 -2.13
CA TRP A 443 -4.90 -11.46 -2.80
C TRP A 443 -4.75 -11.37 -4.30
N ASN A 444 -3.59 -10.92 -4.80
CA ASN A 444 -3.39 -10.72 -6.23
C ASN A 444 -2.98 -11.99 -6.99
N ALA A 445 -2.18 -12.85 -6.37
CA ALA A 445 -1.51 -13.99 -6.99
C ALA A 445 -2.16 -15.34 -6.68
N ASN A 446 -3.33 -15.34 -6.04
CA ASN A 446 -3.97 -16.60 -5.72
C ASN A 446 -4.44 -17.36 -6.97
N PRO A 447 -4.45 -18.70 -6.89
CA PRO A 447 -5.00 -19.52 -7.93
C PRO A 447 -6.54 -19.52 -7.88
N ARG A 448 -7.14 -20.26 -8.82
CA ARG A 448 -8.57 -20.62 -8.74
C ARG A 448 -8.92 -21.21 -7.37
N ASP A 449 -10.02 -20.75 -6.79
CA ASP A 449 -10.53 -21.29 -5.54
C ASP A 449 -11.35 -22.58 -5.75
N VAL A 450 -11.93 -23.11 -4.67
CA VAL A 450 -12.83 -24.27 -4.69
C VAL A 450 -14.11 -24.06 -5.53
N TYR A 451 -14.47 -22.82 -5.86
CA TYR A 451 -15.60 -22.48 -6.73
C TYR A 451 -15.18 -22.28 -8.19
N GLY A 452 -13.89 -22.42 -8.49
CA GLY A 452 -13.32 -22.22 -9.83
C GLY A 452 -13.12 -20.75 -10.19
N THR A 453 -13.31 -19.81 -9.26
CA THR A 453 -13.11 -18.39 -9.53
C THR A 453 -11.61 -18.08 -9.57
N PRO A 454 -11.05 -17.60 -10.70
CA PRO A 454 -9.64 -17.27 -10.83
C PRO A 454 -9.25 -16.10 -9.93
N GLY A 455 -7.99 -16.08 -9.51
CA GLY A 455 -7.43 -14.94 -8.81
C GLY A 455 -7.02 -13.79 -9.73
N PRO A 456 -6.58 -12.66 -9.14
CA PRO A 456 -6.40 -11.44 -9.91
C PRO A 456 -5.41 -11.47 -11.08
N TYR A 457 -4.27 -12.13 -10.90
CA TYR A 457 -3.29 -12.27 -11.98
C TYR A 457 -3.80 -13.16 -13.11
N GLU A 458 -4.48 -14.26 -12.80
CA GLU A 458 -5.01 -15.16 -13.82
C GLU A 458 -6.11 -14.48 -14.65
N ASP A 459 -7.05 -13.79 -13.99
CA ASP A 459 -8.17 -13.15 -14.68
C ASP A 459 -7.82 -11.79 -15.32
N ALA A 460 -6.72 -11.14 -14.94
CA ALA A 460 -6.21 -9.97 -15.69
C ALA A 460 -5.45 -10.35 -16.98
N VAL A 461 -4.89 -11.55 -17.04
CA VAL A 461 -4.08 -12.01 -18.18
C VAL A 461 -4.94 -12.70 -19.25
N GLN A 462 -6.03 -13.35 -18.83
CA GLN A 462 -7.06 -13.92 -19.72
C GLN A 462 -7.84 -12.84 -20.45
#